data_AF-R4K371-F1
#
_entry.id   AF-R4K371-F1
#
_cell.length_a   1.000
_cell.length_b   1.000
_cell.length_c   1.000
_cell.angle_alpha   90.00
_cell.angle_beta   90.00
_cell.angle_gamma   90.00
#
_symmetry.space_group_name_H-M   'P 1'
#
loop_
_entity.id
_entity.type
_entity.pdbx_description
1 polymer ?
#
loop_
_entity_poly.entity_id
_entity_poly.type
_entity_poly.pdbx_seq_one_letter_code
_entity_poly.pdbx_strand_id
1 'polypeptide(L)'
;MGFSLIGTLIAIIIFAPNFLAVKFPPRNAPVDSKDAGIVFTILERIGQVGCIILLVISKDNFQNLSINVWAVLMLFCIIVYYFLWIRYVLKGHDYSLLWKPLIFIPIPMAIFPVCAFGFAAILGKSIWLGIGVAFLSIGHFVNSWHSYKYLKSS
;
A
#
# COMPACT_ATOMS: atom_id res chain seq x y z
N MET A 1 -3.91 -10.23 22.15
CA MET A 1 -2.75 -10.03 21.26
C MET A 1 -1.92 -11.30 21.26
N GLY A 2 -1.60 -11.81 20.09
CA GLY A 2 -0.88 -13.07 19.88
C GLY A 2 -0.62 -13.27 18.39
N PHE A 3 0.22 -14.23 18.03
CA PHE A 3 0.56 -14.44 16.61
C PHE A 3 -0.66 -14.86 15.77
N SER A 4 -0.93 -14.08 14.72
CA SER A 4 -2.01 -14.26 13.75
C SER A 4 -1.47 -14.82 12.46
N LEU A 5 -1.75 -16.10 12.17
CA LEU A 5 -1.38 -16.69 10.88
C LEU A 5 -2.11 -15.98 9.73
N ILE A 6 -3.41 -15.74 9.88
CA ILE A 6 -4.22 -15.10 8.84
C ILE A 6 -3.79 -13.64 8.62
N GLY A 7 -3.57 -12.88 9.69
CA GLY A 7 -3.07 -11.51 9.59
C GLY A 7 -1.69 -11.45 8.93
N THR A 8 -0.80 -12.39 9.26
CA THR A 8 0.50 -12.54 8.60
C THR A 8 0.35 -12.82 7.10
N LEU A 9 -0.57 -13.70 6.70
CA LEU A 9 -0.84 -13.98 5.28
C LEU A 9 -1.37 -12.73 4.55
N ILE A 10 -2.28 -11.97 5.17
CA ILE A 10 -2.79 -10.71 4.60
C ILE A 10 -1.63 -9.72 4.40
N ALA A 11 -0.76 -9.55 5.40
CA ALA A 11 0.42 -8.70 5.29
C ALA A 11 1.32 -9.14 4.13
N ILE A 12 1.66 -10.43 4.05
CA ILE A 12 2.50 -10.97 2.98
C ILE A 12 1.88 -10.71 1.62
N ILE A 13 0.58 -10.96 1.45
CA ILE A 13 -0.10 -10.78 0.16
C ILE A 13 -0.10 -9.31 -0.28
N ILE A 14 -0.37 -8.38 0.63
CA ILE A 14 -0.38 -6.94 0.30
C ILE A 14 1.04 -6.43 0.01
N PHE A 15 2.07 -6.91 0.75
CA PHE A 15 3.45 -6.47 0.57
C PHE A 15 4.20 -7.21 -0.55
N ALA A 16 3.76 -8.39 -0.97
CA ALA A 16 4.46 -9.22 -1.95
C ALA A 16 4.79 -8.48 -3.26
N PRO A 17 3.91 -7.65 -3.85
CA PRO A 17 4.24 -6.90 -5.05
C PRO A 17 5.38 -5.89 -4.87
N ASN A 18 5.61 -5.38 -3.66
CA ASN A 18 6.70 -4.42 -3.42
C ASN A 18 8.08 -5.04 -3.65
N PHE A 19 8.23 -6.38 -3.55
CA PHE A 19 9.49 -7.04 -3.92
C PHE A 19 9.79 -6.94 -5.42
N LEU A 20 8.77 -6.73 -6.26
CA LEU A 20 8.98 -6.46 -7.69
C LEU A 20 9.72 -5.14 -7.89
N ALA A 21 9.51 -4.14 -7.04
CA ALA A 21 10.25 -2.88 -7.09
C ALA A 21 11.75 -3.06 -6.83
N VAL A 22 12.11 -4.00 -5.95
CA VAL A 22 13.51 -4.33 -5.64
C VAL A 22 14.18 -5.04 -6.81
N LYS A 23 13.47 -5.98 -7.44
CA LYS A 23 13.97 -6.72 -8.60
C LYS A 23 13.99 -5.87 -9.88
N PHE A 24 13.04 -4.96 -9.99
CA PHE A 24 12.78 -4.13 -11.16
C PHE A 24 12.69 -2.64 -10.77
N PRO A 25 13.85 -2.04 -10.43
CA PRO A 25 13.89 -0.65 -10.02
C PRO A 25 13.42 0.29 -11.14
N PRO A 26 12.83 1.43 -10.80
CA PRO A 26 12.28 2.36 -11.78
C PRO A 26 13.37 2.91 -12.69
N ARG A 27 13.13 2.81 -14.00
CA ARG A 27 13.95 3.44 -15.04
C ARG A 27 13.46 4.87 -15.28
N ASN A 28 14.38 5.73 -15.73
CA ASN A 28 14.10 7.13 -16.04
C ASN A 28 13.55 7.92 -14.84
N ALA A 29 13.92 7.53 -13.62
CA ALA A 29 13.61 8.32 -12.43
C ALA A 29 14.35 9.68 -12.53
N PRO A 30 13.68 10.81 -12.28
CA PRO A 30 14.32 12.12 -12.27
C PRO A 30 15.44 12.16 -11.23
N VAL A 31 16.59 12.74 -11.58
CA VAL A 31 17.76 12.83 -10.68
C VAL A 31 17.42 13.60 -9.38
N ASP A 32 16.46 14.53 -9.46
CA ASP A 32 15.98 15.35 -8.35
C ASP A 32 14.65 14.87 -7.76
N SER A 33 14.17 13.66 -8.08
CA SER A 33 12.96 13.14 -7.46
C SER A 33 13.18 12.94 -5.96
N LYS A 34 12.60 13.82 -5.15
CA LYS A 34 12.63 13.75 -3.68
C LYS A 34 11.22 13.54 -3.15
N ASP A 35 11.13 12.89 -2.00
CA ASP A 35 9.90 12.84 -1.24
C ASP A 35 9.45 14.24 -0.82
N ALA A 36 8.18 14.39 -0.45
CA ALA A 36 7.60 15.68 -0.04
C ALA A 36 8.27 16.27 1.21
N GLY A 37 8.97 15.45 1.99
CA GLY A 37 9.75 15.85 3.16
C GLY A 37 9.99 14.67 4.10
N ILE A 38 11.06 14.75 4.90
CA ILE A 38 11.49 13.66 5.78
C ILE A 38 10.41 13.21 6.78
N VAL A 39 9.57 14.14 7.25
CA VAL A 39 8.48 13.86 8.20
C VAL A 39 7.45 12.92 7.58
N PHE A 40 7.07 13.12 6.31
CA PHE A 40 6.09 12.28 5.62
C PHE A 40 6.66 10.90 5.30
N THR A 41 7.93 10.83 4.93
CA THR A 41 8.63 9.55 4.74
C THR A 41 8.70 8.77 6.06
N ILE A 42 9.04 9.40 7.18
CA ILE A 42 9.04 8.75 8.49
C ILE A 42 7.63 8.26 8.85
N LEU A 43 6.60 9.10 8.65
CA LEU A 43 5.22 8.73 8.94
C LEU A 43 4.76 7.53 8.09
N GLU A 44 5.12 7.51 6.81
CA GLU A 44 4.87 6.38 5.91
C GLU A 44 5.55 5.12 6.43
N ARG A 45 6.83 5.17 6.80
CA ARG A 45 7.57 4.00 7.31
C ARG A 45 7.01 3.49 8.63
N ILE A 46 6.68 4.38 9.56
CA ILE A 46 6.04 4.02 10.84
C ILE A 46 4.69 3.38 10.59
N GLY A 47 3.86 3.97 9.72
CA GLY A 47 2.57 3.40 9.34
C GLY A 47 2.71 2.03 8.67
N GLN A 48 3.68 1.88 7.77
CA GLN A 48 3.96 0.64 7.05
C GLN A 48 4.36 -0.50 8.01
N VAL A 49 5.36 -0.26 8.85
CA VAL A 49 5.84 -1.22 9.84
C VAL A 49 4.75 -1.50 10.88
N GLY A 50 4.04 -0.46 11.33
CA GLY A 50 2.91 -0.57 12.23
C GLY A 50 1.81 -1.48 11.69
N CYS A 51 1.40 -1.31 10.43
CA CYS A 51 0.39 -2.16 9.81
C CYS A 51 0.82 -3.63 9.75
N ILE A 52 2.09 -3.91 9.42
CA ILE A 52 2.63 -5.28 9.41
C ILE A 52 2.59 -5.89 10.80
N ILE A 53 3.17 -5.21 11.79
CA ILE A 53 3.26 -5.71 13.16
C ILE A 53 1.86 -5.96 13.71
N LEU A 54 0.95 -5.00 13.55
CA LEU A 54 -0.41 -5.10 14.05
C LEU A 54 -1.17 -6.26 13.39
N LEU A 55 -1.02 -6.48 12.07
CA LEU A 55 -1.59 -7.66 11.41
C LEU A 55 -1.03 -8.97 12.00
N VAL A 56 0.28 -9.04 12.24
CA VAL A 56 0.96 -10.23 12.77
C VAL A 56 0.57 -10.54 14.22
N ILE A 57 0.35 -9.53 15.08
CA ILE A 57 0.05 -9.73 16.51
C ILE A 57 -1.45 -9.71 16.87
N SER A 58 -2.32 -9.50 15.88
CA SER A 58 -3.78 -9.41 16.06
C SER A 58 -4.47 -10.76 15.88
N LYS A 59 -4.02 -11.83 16.58
CA LYS A 59 -4.65 -13.17 16.48
C LYS A 59 -6.16 -13.12 16.74
N ASP A 60 -6.55 -12.51 17.84
CA ASP A 60 -7.94 -12.47 18.32
C ASP A 60 -8.87 -11.75 17.32
N ASN A 61 -8.35 -10.75 16.61
CA ASN A 61 -9.06 -9.99 15.59
C ASN A 61 -9.31 -10.79 14.31
N PHE A 62 -8.39 -11.69 13.94
CA PHE A 62 -8.41 -12.39 12.65
C PHE A 62 -8.75 -13.87 12.75
N GLN A 63 -8.89 -14.43 13.95
CA GLN A 63 -9.15 -15.86 14.16
C GLN A 63 -10.52 -16.31 13.63
N ASN A 64 -11.54 -15.45 13.69
CA ASN A 64 -12.91 -15.74 13.24
C ASN A 64 -13.35 -14.76 12.14
N LEU A 65 -12.53 -14.66 11.08
CA LEU A 65 -12.89 -13.86 9.91
C LEU A 65 -14.11 -14.45 9.21
N SER A 66 -15.16 -13.64 9.10
CA SER A 66 -16.28 -13.93 8.20
C SER A 66 -15.99 -13.31 6.84
N ILE A 67 -16.20 -14.07 5.78
CA ILE A 67 -16.19 -13.52 4.42
C ILE A 67 -17.42 -12.62 4.30
N ASN A 68 -17.17 -11.31 4.30
CA ASN A 68 -18.19 -10.29 4.16
C ASN A 68 -17.79 -9.30 3.06
N VAL A 69 -18.60 -8.26 2.85
CA VAL A 69 -18.36 -7.24 1.81
C VAL A 69 -16.96 -6.62 1.91
N TRP A 70 -16.44 -6.41 3.12
CA TRP A 70 -15.10 -5.84 3.31
C TRP A 70 -13.98 -6.79 2.87
N ALA A 71 -14.17 -8.10 3.01
CA ALA A 71 -13.22 -9.10 2.53
C ALA A 71 -13.15 -9.10 1.00
N VAL A 72 -14.31 -8.98 0.35
CA VAL A 72 -14.41 -8.87 -1.10
C VAL A 72 -13.76 -7.58 -1.60
N LEU A 73 -14.02 -6.45 -0.94
CA LEU A 73 -13.40 -5.16 -1.28
C LEU A 73 -11.88 -5.17 -1.08
N MET A 74 -11.39 -5.75 0.02
CA MET A 74 -9.96 -5.95 0.26
C MET A 74 -9.31 -6.76 -0.88
N LEU A 75 -9.91 -7.90 -1.24
CA LEU A 75 -9.42 -8.75 -2.31
C LEU A 75 -9.42 -8.02 -3.66
N PHE A 76 -10.48 -7.27 -3.96
CA PHE A 76 -10.55 -6.46 -5.17
C PHE A 76 -9.40 -5.43 -5.24
N CYS A 77 -9.13 -4.71 -4.15
CA CYS A 77 -8.01 -3.76 -4.10
C CYS A 77 -6.66 -4.46 -4.34
N ILE A 78 -6.45 -5.64 -3.74
CA ILE A 78 -5.23 -6.43 -3.94
C ILE A 78 -5.10 -6.86 -5.40
N ILE A 79 -6.17 -7.37 -6.03
CA ILE A 79 -6.13 -7.80 -7.44
C ILE A 79 -5.76 -6.64 -8.37
N VAL A 80 -6.40 -5.48 -8.20
CA VAL A 80 -6.09 -4.30 -9.01
C VAL A 80 -4.64 -3.84 -8.77
N TYR A 81 -4.19 -3.87 -7.52
CA TYR A 81 -2.81 -3.54 -7.17
C TYR A 81 -1.79 -4.46 -7.84
N TYR A 82 -2.04 -5.78 -7.87
CA TYR A 82 -1.19 -6.73 -8.58
C TYR A 82 -1.19 -6.48 -10.09
N PHE A 83 -2.34 -6.18 -10.68
CA PHE A 83 -2.43 -5.85 -12.10
C PHE A 83 -1.58 -4.61 -12.46
N LEU A 84 -1.58 -3.59 -11.58
CA LEU A 84 -0.75 -2.40 -11.77
C LEU A 84 0.75 -2.71 -11.73
N TRP A 85 1.18 -3.57 -10.80
CA TRP A 85 2.55 -4.04 -10.74
C TRP A 85 2.95 -4.87 -11.96
N ILE A 86 2.10 -5.80 -12.39
CA ILE A 86 2.34 -6.59 -13.61
C ILE A 86 2.46 -5.65 -14.82
N ARG A 87 1.57 -4.65 -14.94
CA ARG A 87 1.64 -3.63 -15.99
C ARG A 87 2.95 -2.83 -15.91
N TYR A 88 3.40 -2.45 -14.72
CA TYR A 88 4.68 -1.76 -14.51
C TYR A 88 5.85 -2.63 -14.99
N VAL A 89 5.83 -3.92 -14.67
CA VAL A 89 6.85 -4.90 -15.10
C VAL A 89 6.88 -5.08 -16.61
N LEU A 90 5.74 -5.41 -17.20
CA LEU A 90 5.63 -5.68 -18.64
C LEU A 90 5.93 -4.46 -19.51
N LYS A 91 5.74 -3.24 -18.98
CA LYS A 91 6.02 -1.99 -19.71
C LYS A 91 7.41 -1.43 -19.42
N GLY A 92 8.32 -2.24 -18.88
CA GLY A 92 9.74 -1.91 -18.80
C GLY A 92 10.14 -1.07 -17.58
N HIS A 93 9.32 -1.04 -16.53
CA HIS A 93 9.64 -0.41 -15.24
C HIS A 93 9.81 1.11 -15.31
N ASP A 94 9.12 1.78 -16.23
CA ASP A 94 9.24 3.23 -16.34
C ASP A 94 8.67 3.93 -15.09
N TYR A 95 9.43 4.87 -14.52
CA TYR A 95 9.05 5.61 -13.31
C TYR A 95 7.67 6.28 -13.43
N SER A 96 7.29 6.77 -14.62
CA SER A 96 5.98 7.40 -14.84
C SER A 96 4.80 6.45 -14.59
N LEU A 97 5.00 5.13 -14.76
CA LEU A 97 3.95 4.14 -14.59
C LEU A 97 3.58 3.92 -13.12
N LEU A 98 4.48 4.25 -12.18
CA LEU A 98 4.19 4.23 -10.75
C LEU A 98 3.09 5.24 -10.39
N TRP A 99 3.04 6.35 -11.13
CA TRP A 99 2.19 7.51 -10.83
C TRP A 99 1.11 7.73 -11.89
N LYS A 100 1.07 6.89 -12.93
CA LYS A 100 0.13 7.08 -14.04
C LYS A 100 -1.31 6.86 -13.56
N PRO A 101 -2.22 7.84 -13.74
CA PRO A 101 -3.61 7.71 -13.34
C PRO A 101 -4.29 6.50 -14.02
N LEU A 102 -5.21 5.88 -13.28
CA LEU A 102 -6.10 4.85 -13.80
C LEU A 102 -7.53 5.41 -13.80
N ILE A 103 -8.02 5.79 -14.98
CA ILE A 103 -9.35 6.40 -15.17
C ILE A 103 -9.49 7.67 -14.29
N PHE A 104 -10.12 7.56 -13.12
CA PHE A 104 -10.36 8.67 -12.18
C PHE A 104 -9.45 8.63 -10.95
N ILE A 105 -8.67 7.55 -10.78
CA ILE A 105 -7.81 7.37 -9.62
C ILE A 105 -6.43 7.97 -9.95
N PRO A 106 -6.02 9.07 -9.29
CA PRO A 106 -4.82 9.79 -9.67
C PRO A 106 -3.55 8.99 -9.39
N ILE A 107 -3.48 8.30 -8.25
CA ILE A 107 -2.30 7.55 -7.83
C ILE A 107 -2.69 6.14 -7.37
N PRO A 108 -3.03 5.26 -8.33
CA PRO A 108 -3.67 4.00 -8.00
C PRO A 108 -2.73 3.07 -7.21
N MET A 109 -1.42 3.09 -7.51
CA MET A 109 -0.43 2.28 -6.80
C MET A 109 -0.31 2.62 -5.30
N ALA A 110 -0.64 3.85 -4.90
CA ALA A 110 -0.64 4.24 -3.49
C ALA A 110 -2.00 4.00 -2.82
N ILE A 111 -3.09 4.26 -3.55
CA ILE A 111 -4.45 4.20 -3.01
C ILE A 111 -4.87 2.76 -2.71
N PHE A 112 -4.67 1.84 -3.65
CA PHE A 112 -5.12 0.45 -3.48
C PHE A 112 -4.51 -0.30 -2.29
N PRO A 113 -3.19 -0.25 -2.01
CA PRO A 113 -2.66 -0.92 -0.82
C PRO A 113 -3.15 -0.31 0.48
N VAL A 114 -3.29 1.03 0.55
CA VAL A 114 -3.85 1.71 1.74
C VAL A 114 -5.31 1.31 1.96
N CYS A 115 -6.12 1.25 0.90
CA CYS A 115 -7.49 0.73 0.98
C CYS A 115 -7.53 -0.74 1.43
N ALA A 116 -6.62 -1.59 0.93
CA ALA A 116 -6.54 -2.99 1.34
C ALA A 116 -6.25 -3.12 2.85
N PHE A 117 -5.29 -2.35 3.39
CA PHE A 117 -5.06 -2.33 4.84
C PHE A 117 -6.23 -1.75 5.62
N GLY A 118 -6.90 -0.71 5.09
CA GLY A 118 -8.10 -0.14 5.71
C GLY A 118 -9.25 -1.15 5.82
N PHE A 119 -9.51 -1.90 4.75
CA PHE A 119 -10.49 -2.98 4.79
C PHE A 119 -10.06 -4.12 5.71
N ALA A 120 -8.78 -4.45 5.78
CA ALA A 120 -8.25 -5.41 6.77
C ALA A 120 -8.49 -4.93 8.21
N ALA A 121 -8.35 -3.63 8.49
CA ALA A 121 -8.64 -3.04 9.80
C ALA A 121 -10.12 -3.18 10.18
N ILE A 122 -11.03 -2.91 9.24
CA ILE A 122 -12.47 -3.07 9.45
C ILE A 122 -12.84 -4.55 9.64
N LEU A 123 -12.27 -5.44 8.82
CA LEU A 123 -12.48 -6.89 8.90
C LEU A 123 -12.04 -7.47 10.24
N GLY A 124 -10.84 -7.11 10.68
CA GLY A 124 -10.32 -7.52 11.99
C GLY A 124 -10.93 -6.75 13.15
N LYS A 125 -11.77 -5.74 12.90
CA LYS A 125 -12.28 -4.80 13.92
C LYS A 125 -11.15 -4.25 14.81
N SER A 126 -9.99 -3.96 14.21
CA SER A 126 -8.79 -3.54 14.92
C SER A 126 -8.60 -2.04 14.83
N ILE A 127 -8.92 -1.33 15.92
CA ILE A 127 -8.73 0.12 16.03
C ILE A 127 -7.26 0.49 15.85
N TRP A 128 -6.35 -0.30 16.44
CA TRP A 128 -4.92 -0.09 16.32
C TRP A 128 -4.45 -0.19 14.87
N LEU A 129 -4.92 -1.18 14.13
CA LEU A 129 -4.61 -1.31 12.70
C LEU A 129 -5.15 -0.10 11.92
N GLY A 130 -6.34 0.39 12.26
CA GLY A 130 -6.90 1.60 11.69
C GLY A 130 -6.01 2.85 11.92
N ILE A 131 -5.43 3.01 13.11
CA ILE A 131 -4.48 4.09 13.40
C ILE A 131 -3.21 3.94 12.55
N GLY A 132 -2.68 2.73 12.43
CA GLY A 132 -1.53 2.44 11.55
C GLY A 132 -1.82 2.80 10.09
N VAL A 133 -3.02 2.47 9.60
CA VAL A 133 -3.49 2.83 8.26
C VAL A 133 -3.60 4.34 8.09
N ALA A 134 -4.06 5.07 9.11
CA ALA A 134 -4.13 6.52 9.04
C ALA A 134 -2.73 7.13 8.84
N PHE A 135 -1.73 6.71 9.63
CA PHE A 135 -0.35 7.17 9.46
C PHE A 135 0.23 6.80 8.10
N LEU A 136 0.03 5.55 7.66
CA LEU A 136 0.44 5.10 6.33
C LEU A 136 -0.21 5.96 5.24
N SER A 137 -1.51 6.20 5.33
CA SER A 137 -2.26 6.96 4.32
C SER A 137 -1.76 8.39 4.18
N ILE A 138 -1.51 9.08 5.29
CA ILE A 138 -1.02 10.47 5.28
C ILE A 138 0.37 10.53 4.66
N GLY A 139 1.31 9.72 5.15
CA GLY A 139 2.68 9.73 4.62
C GLY A 139 2.75 9.31 3.15
N HIS A 140 2.14 8.16 2.84
CA HIS A 140 2.18 7.57 1.52
C HIS A 140 1.46 8.42 0.47
N PHE A 141 0.29 8.99 0.78
CA PHE A 141 -0.43 9.84 -0.18
C PHE A 141 0.29 11.16 -0.44
N VAL A 142 0.86 11.81 0.58
CA VAL A 142 1.57 13.07 0.41
C VAL A 142 2.83 12.88 -0.44
N ASN A 143 3.65 11.86 -0.14
CA ASN A 143 4.85 11.53 -0.93
C ASN A 143 4.50 11.15 -2.37
N SER A 144 3.47 10.31 -2.53
CA SER A 144 3.00 9.86 -3.83
C SER A 144 2.45 11.02 -4.67
N TRP A 145 1.72 11.95 -4.05
CA TRP A 145 1.14 13.11 -4.72
C TRP A 145 2.17 14.14 -5.12
N HIS A 146 3.21 14.33 -4.30
CA HIS A 146 4.35 15.14 -4.65
C HIS A 146 5.06 14.59 -5.91
N SER A 147 5.30 13.28 -5.95
CA SER A 147 5.92 12.60 -7.10
C SER A 147 5.06 12.70 -8.37
N TYR A 148 3.74 12.52 -8.23
CA TYR A 148 2.80 12.69 -9.33
C TYR A 148 2.78 14.12 -9.89
N LYS A 149 2.78 15.14 -9.02
CA LYS A 149 2.82 16.54 -9.45
C LYS A 149 4.12 16.88 -10.14
N TYR A 150 5.26 16.42 -9.60
CA TYR A 150 6.57 16.62 -10.19
C TYR A 150 6.62 16.11 -11.64
N LEU A 151 6.14 14.88 -11.87
CA LEU A 151 6.05 14.29 -13.21
C LEU A 151 5.14 15.02 -14.18
N LYS A 152 4.10 15.70 -13.70
CA LYS A 152 3.20 16.48 -14.56
C LYS A 152 3.79 17.84 -14.92
N SER A 153 4.75 18.34 -14.13
CA SER A 153 5.41 19.63 -14.36
C SER A 153 6.74 19.54 -15.11
N SER A 154 7.31 18.34 -15.26
CA SER A 154 8.50 18.05 -16.09
C SER A 154 8.10 17.75 -17.52
#